data_AF-A0A534XD33-F1
#
_entry.id   AF-A0A534XD33-F1
#
_cell.length_a   1.000
_cell.length_b   1.000
_cell.length_c   1.000
_cell.angle_alpha   90.00
_cell.angle_beta   90.00
_cell.angle_gamma   90.00
#
_symmetry.space_group_name_H-M   'P 1'
#
loop_
_entity.id
_entity.type
_entity.pdbx_description
1 polymer ?
#
loop_
_entity_poly.entity_id
_entity_poly.type
_entity_poly.pdbx_seq_one_letter_code
_entity_poly.pdbx_strand_id
1 'polypeptide(L)'
;MRLLSTFLGVAATLGLGAHAHAGVTDTPVPTFNGHAAQVVALVPGVIKSDAIETDVICTNLAPVGVDIGFEVFNQAGVRANRVSTGNGAILGVGPGRTVTIATGGTAVLHEDAAITLEAPVTELANGSGRVVATDIRLACNAFTVDSLHTVESPGKCPTCQPPTLANLGLSYIASPLPPPPAPCPATPLAACRKPAAPGRALLLLKDRTPDTLDALLWKWAGGAATTKADFGDPVATTNYQLCLYDQSGATPTLRLASNAPAGGTCGARPCWTGTTTGFVYADPALTPDGLATISARGASAGAAKLLIKGKGTNLPLSGLPLGPPVRVQLSAGSGVCWEAVYTTPLTNNAGKFKAKSD
;
A
#
# COMPACT_ATOMS: atom_id res chain seq x y z
N MET A 1 74.36 39.39 13.32
CA MET A 1 73.52 40.23 12.44
C MET A 1 72.43 39.34 11.87
N ARG A 2 71.16 39.71 12.08
CA ARG A 2 69.96 38.90 11.81
C ARG A 2 69.86 38.45 10.35
N LEU A 3 69.46 37.21 10.11
CA LEU A 3 68.51 36.88 9.05
C LEU A 3 67.57 35.78 9.54
N LEU A 4 66.30 36.18 9.77
CA LEU A 4 65.16 35.30 9.97
C LEU A 4 64.82 34.66 8.61
N SER A 5 64.71 33.33 8.57
CA SER A 5 64.14 32.60 7.44
C SER A 5 62.82 32.00 7.87
N THR A 6 61.73 32.72 7.59
CA THR A 6 60.35 32.29 7.83
C THR A 6 59.95 31.25 6.78
N PHE A 7 59.79 29.99 7.17
CA PHE A 7 59.14 28.99 6.32
C PHE A 7 57.63 29.22 6.33
N LEU A 8 57.10 29.77 5.24
CA LEU A 8 55.66 29.88 5.00
C LEU A 8 55.18 28.54 4.41
N GLY A 9 54.64 27.67 5.26
CA GLY A 9 53.95 26.45 4.81
C GLY A 9 52.62 26.82 4.16
N VAL A 10 52.52 26.61 2.85
CA VAL A 10 51.23 26.68 2.14
C VAL A 10 50.47 25.39 2.48
N ALA A 11 49.57 25.46 3.45
CA ALA A 11 48.58 24.42 3.68
C ALA A 11 47.53 24.52 2.57
N ALA A 12 47.67 23.70 1.52
CA ALA A 12 46.62 23.49 0.55
C ALA A 12 45.45 22.78 1.25
N THR A 13 44.42 23.54 1.63
CA THR A 13 43.13 22.97 2.01
C THR A 13 42.53 22.35 0.76
N LEU A 14 42.70 21.04 0.60
CA LEU A 14 41.87 20.22 -0.26
C LEU A 14 40.43 20.35 0.27
N GLY A 15 39.68 21.31 -0.29
CA GLY A 15 38.25 21.35 -0.13
C GLY A 15 37.69 20.05 -0.72
N LEU A 16 37.27 19.14 0.16
CA LEU A 16 36.37 18.07 -0.21
C LEU A 16 35.13 18.74 -0.81
N GLY A 17 35.04 18.77 -2.14
CA GLY A 17 33.89 19.30 -2.84
C GLY A 17 32.64 18.61 -2.31
N ALA A 18 31.72 19.38 -1.73
CA ALA A 18 30.40 18.88 -1.39
C ALA A 18 29.83 18.21 -2.64
N HIS A 19 29.39 16.96 -2.53
CA HIS A 19 28.68 16.28 -3.61
C HIS A 19 27.53 17.20 -4.05
N ALA A 20 27.59 17.70 -5.28
CA ALA A 20 26.51 18.51 -5.82
C ALA A 20 25.29 17.58 -5.95
N HIS A 21 24.31 17.77 -5.07
CA HIS A 21 23.01 17.11 -5.13
C HIS A 21 22.33 17.50 -6.46
N ALA A 22 22.53 16.69 -7.50
CA ALA A 22 22.20 17.06 -8.86
C ALA A 22 21.94 15.83 -9.75
N GLY A 23 21.36 14.78 -9.18
CA GLY A 23 20.86 13.61 -9.89
C GLY A 23 19.40 13.33 -9.54
N VAL A 24 18.81 12.38 -10.24
CA VAL A 24 17.39 12.02 -10.10
C VAL A 24 17.02 11.57 -8.67
N THR A 25 17.96 10.94 -7.95
CA THR A 25 17.73 10.40 -6.60
C THR A 25 18.00 11.38 -5.46
N ASP A 26 18.92 12.33 -5.63
CA ASP A 26 19.43 13.20 -4.57
C ASP A 26 19.04 14.68 -4.75
N THR A 27 18.48 15.07 -5.90
CA THR A 27 17.82 16.37 -6.05
C THR A 27 16.69 16.49 -5.01
N PRO A 28 16.58 17.59 -4.25
CA PRO A 28 15.52 17.77 -3.27
C PRO A 28 14.13 17.52 -3.85
N VAL A 29 13.30 16.79 -3.10
CA VAL A 29 11.93 16.45 -3.51
C VAL A 29 11.07 17.74 -3.49
N PRO A 30 10.28 18.02 -4.54
CA PRO A 30 9.51 19.26 -4.65
C PRO A 30 8.32 19.30 -3.68
N THR A 31 7.63 20.43 -3.67
CA THR A 31 6.31 20.57 -3.03
C THR A 31 5.26 20.93 -4.08
N PHE A 32 4.02 20.54 -3.83
CA PHE A 32 2.84 20.96 -4.60
C PHE A 32 2.06 21.99 -3.77
N ASN A 33 2.21 23.28 -4.09
CA ASN A 33 1.55 24.37 -3.35
C ASN A 33 1.73 24.27 -1.81
N GLY A 34 2.93 23.89 -1.35
CA GLY A 34 3.24 23.70 0.07
C GLY A 34 2.95 22.30 0.62
N HIS A 35 2.31 21.40 -0.14
CA HIS A 35 2.20 19.99 0.20
C HIS A 35 3.50 19.27 -0.15
N ALA A 36 4.08 18.54 0.81
CA ALA A 36 5.30 17.76 0.58
C ALA A 36 5.01 16.63 -0.43
N ALA A 37 5.85 16.52 -1.45
CA ALA A 37 5.82 15.37 -2.35
C ALA A 37 6.70 14.23 -1.82
N GLN A 38 6.47 13.05 -2.36
CA GLN A 38 7.25 11.83 -2.17
C GLN A 38 7.66 11.31 -3.55
N VAL A 39 8.85 10.71 -3.66
CA VAL A 39 9.26 10.04 -4.90
C VAL A 39 8.54 8.69 -4.98
N VAL A 40 7.79 8.48 -6.06
CA VAL A 40 6.99 7.27 -6.31
C VAL A 40 7.79 6.25 -7.11
N ALA A 41 8.36 6.68 -8.24
CA ALA A 41 9.10 5.82 -9.15
C ALA A 41 10.20 6.58 -9.88
N LEU A 42 11.24 5.86 -10.29
CA LEU A 42 12.29 6.34 -11.19
C LEU A 42 12.08 5.79 -12.60
N VAL A 43 12.36 6.61 -13.60
CA VAL A 43 12.21 6.32 -15.03
C VAL A 43 13.56 6.51 -15.71
N PRO A 44 14.36 5.47 -15.94
CA PRO A 44 15.53 5.57 -16.81
C PRO A 44 15.12 5.72 -18.28
N GLY A 45 15.99 6.31 -19.10
CA GLY A 45 15.79 6.38 -20.55
C GLY A 45 14.75 7.40 -20.99
N VAL A 46 14.62 8.51 -20.26
CA VAL A 46 13.73 9.61 -20.65
C VAL A 46 14.30 10.32 -21.88
N ILE A 47 13.49 10.41 -22.93
CA ILE A 47 13.83 11.04 -24.21
C ILE A 47 12.92 12.23 -24.49
N LYS A 48 13.54 13.33 -24.91
CA LYS A 48 12.97 14.49 -25.59
C LYS A 48 14.01 14.96 -26.61
N SER A 49 14.00 14.31 -27.77
CA SER A 49 14.92 14.57 -28.87
C SER A 49 14.42 13.89 -30.14
N ASP A 50 14.80 14.39 -31.31
CA ASP A 50 14.55 13.75 -32.62
C ASP A 50 13.10 13.26 -32.82
N ALA A 51 12.14 14.10 -32.42
CA ALA A 51 10.69 13.82 -32.47
C ALA A 51 10.22 12.62 -31.62
N ILE A 52 11.04 12.15 -30.69
CA ILE A 52 10.67 11.18 -29.66
C ILE A 52 10.41 11.93 -28.35
N GLU A 53 9.29 11.59 -27.72
CA GLU A 53 8.88 12.10 -26.42
C GLU A 53 8.73 10.94 -25.43
N THR A 54 8.68 11.26 -24.14
CA THR A 54 8.43 10.33 -23.05
C THR A 54 7.13 10.66 -22.35
N ASP A 55 6.26 9.68 -22.27
CA ASP A 55 4.95 9.76 -21.63
C ASP A 55 4.95 8.94 -20.34
N VAL A 56 4.48 9.54 -19.26
CA VAL A 56 4.21 8.82 -18.01
C VAL A 56 2.72 8.91 -17.70
N ILE A 57 2.08 7.75 -17.71
CA ILE A 57 0.65 7.59 -17.46
C ILE A 57 0.47 7.06 -16.05
N CYS A 58 -0.10 7.84 -15.14
CA CYS A 58 -0.27 7.48 -13.73
C CYS A 58 -1.73 7.49 -13.31
N THR A 59 -2.15 6.44 -12.59
CA THR A 59 -3.48 6.31 -11.99
C THR A 59 -3.41 6.49 -10.48
N ASN A 60 -4.26 7.35 -9.93
CA ASN A 60 -4.38 7.54 -8.49
C ASN A 60 -5.13 6.37 -7.84
N LEU A 61 -4.45 5.62 -6.97
CA LEU A 61 -5.03 4.52 -6.19
C LEU A 61 -5.36 4.92 -4.74
N ALA A 62 -5.05 6.15 -4.34
CA ALA A 62 -5.40 6.68 -3.04
C ALA A 62 -6.90 6.98 -2.95
N PRO A 63 -7.49 6.93 -1.75
CA PRO A 63 -8.91 7.23 -1.52
C PRO A 63 -9.22 8.74 -1.54
N VAL A 64 -8.23 9.59 -1.80
CA VAL A 64 -8.33 11.06 -1.82
C VAL A 64 -7.65 11.61 -3.08
N GLY A 65 -7.87 12.89 -3.38
CA GLY A 65 -7.17 13.57 -4.46
C GLY A 65 -5.66 13.61 -4.22
N VAL A 66 -4.87 13.37 -5.26
CA VAL A 66 -3.40 13.35 -5.21
C VAL A 66 -2.83 14.32 -6.23
N ASP A 67 -1.83 15.08 -5.84
CA ASP A 67 -1.05 15.90 -6.77
C ASP A 67 0.06 15.02 -7.34
N ILE A 68 0.20 14.98 -8.66
CA ILE A 68 1.12 14.10 -9.39
C ILE A 68 2.04 14.97 -10.25
N GLY A 69 3.32 14.66 -10.28
CA GLY A 69 4.29 15.37 -11.10
C GLY A 69 5.37 14.45 -11.66
N PHE A 70 5.97 14.87 -12.77
CA PHE A 70 7.09 14.20 -13.41
C PHE A 70 8.25 15.18 -13.55
N GLU A 71 9.37 14.90 -12.87
CA GLU A 71 10.60 15.66 -13.03
C GLU A 71 11.57 14.87 -13.91
N VAL A 72 12.21 15.55 -14.86
CA VAL A 72 13.15 14.95 -15.81
C VAL A 72 14.53 15.61 -15.70
N PHE A 73 15.56 14.84 -16.03
CA PHE A 73 16.96 15.14 -15.80
C PHE A 73 17.77 14.69 -17.01
N ASN A 74 18.75 15.49 -17.43
CA ASN A 74 19.63 15.10 -18.54
C ASN A 74 20.64 14.01 -18.12
N GLN A 75 21.50 13.56 -19.03
CA GLN A 75 22.51 12.52 -18.76
C GLN A 75 23.52 12.89 -17.65
N ALA A 76 23.68 14.17 -17.34
CA ALA A 76 24.54 14.64 -16.24
C ALA A 76 23.78 14.77 -14.91
N GLY A 77 22.50 14.40 -14.88
CA GLY A 77 21.63 14.53 -13.72
C GLY A 77 21.04 15.93 -13.52
N VAL A 78 21.32 16.90 -14.40
CA VAL A 78 20.78 18.25 -14.27
C VAL A 78 19.28 18.23 -14.51
N ARG A 79 18.51 18.67 -13.52
CA ARG A 79 17.05 18.78 -13.62
C ARG A 79 16.64 19.76 -14.72
N ALA A 80 15.69 19.36 -15.54
CA ALA A 80 15.22 20.11 -16.70
C ALA A 80 13.81 20.70 -16.55
N ASN A 81 13.09 20.47 -15.45
CA ASN A 81 11.81 21.12 -15.17
C ASN A 81 11.53 21.26 -13.67
N ARG A 82 10.63 22.17 -13.31
CA ARG A 82 10.18 22.37 -11.92
C ARG A 82 8.70 22.13 -11.74
N VAL A 83 8.36 20.95 -11.23
CA VAL A 83 7.00 20.57 -10.80
C VAL A 83 6.41 21.56 -9.78
N SER A 84 7.23 22.13 -8.90
CA SER A 84 6.79 23.14 -7.93
C SER A 84 6.27 24.44 -8.55
N THR A 85 6.56 24.68 -9.84
CA THR A 85 6.06 25.81 -10.62
C THR A 85 4.95 25.42 -11.60
N GLY A 86 4.47 24.18 -11.54
CA GLY A 86 3.44 23.63 -12.42
C GLY A 86 3.98 22.92 -13.68
N ASN A 87 5.27 23.04 -14.00
CA ASN A 87 5.87 22.44 -15.18
C ASN A 87 6.01 20.91 -15.01
N GLY A 88 5.10 20.15 -15.63
CA GLY A 88 4.99 18.70 -15.46
C GLY A 88 4.21 18.27 -14.22
N ALA A 89 3.22 19.07 -13.79
CA ALA A 89 2.39 18.80 -12.61
C ALA A 89 0.89 18.81 -12.92
N ILE A 90 0.14 17.86 -12.36
CA ILE A 90 -1.32 17.86 -12.34
C ILE A 90 -1.79 17.79 -10.88
N LEU A 91 -2.65 18.71 -10.47
CA LEU A 91 -3.11 18.83 -9.09
C LEU A 91 -4.48 18.17 -8.88
N GLY A 92 -4.72 17.62 -7.70
CA GLY A 92 -6.02 17.13 -7.28
C GLY A 92 -6.58 15.99 -8.13
N VAL A 93 -5.73 15.11 -8.65
CA VAL A 93 -6.15 13.93 -9.43
C VAL A 93 -7.03 13.05 -8.56
N GLY A 94 -8.32 12.94 -8.90
CA GLY A 94 -9.30 12.21 -8.08
C GLY A 94 -9.03 10.71 -7.96
N PRO A 95 -9.60 10.01 -6.96
CA PRO A 95 -9.46 8.56 -6.81
C PRO A 95 -9.85 7.79 -8.07
N GLY A 96 -9.00 6.87 -8.52
CA GLY A 96 -9.20 6.08 -9.73
C GLY A 96 -9.03 6.84 -11.05
N ARG A 97 -8.68 8.13 -11.02
CA ARG A 97 -8.40 8.92 -12.22
C ARG A 97 -6.97 8.67 -12.70
N THR A 98 -6.82 8.67 -14.02
CA THR A 98 -5.55 8.55 -14.73
C THR A 98 -5.20 9.87 -15.38
N VAL A 99 -3.91 10.23 -15.32
CA VAL A 99 -3.34 11.39 -16.01
C VAL A 99 -2.09 10.99 -16.77
N THR A 100 -1.83 11.67 -17.87
CA THR A 100 -0.62 11.53 -18.69
C THR A 100 0.20 12.81 -18.61
N ILE A 101 1.44 12.69 -18.15
CA ILE A 101 2.42 13.79 -18.15
C ILE A 101 3.56 13.39 -19.08
N ALA A 102 3.81 14.20 -20.08
CA ALA A 102 4.79 13.89 -21.13
C ALA A 102 5.87 14.95 -21.24
N THR A 103 6.98 14.61 -21.88
CA THR A 103 8.03 15.58 -22.23
C THR A 103 7.63 16.50 -23.37
N GLY A 104 6.57 16.18 -24.12
CA GLY A 104 6.02 16.95 -25.23
C GLY A 104 4.70 16.35 -25.70
N GLY A 105 4.05 16.91 -26.73
CA GLY A 105 2.84 16.34 -27.29
C GLY A 105 3.14 15.25 -28.31
N THR A 106 2.30 14.22 -28.38
CA THR A 106 2.38 13.15 -29.38
C THR A 106 1.12 13.10 -30.22
N ALA A 107 1.19 12.42 -31.38
CA ALA A 107 0.03 12.22 -32.24
C ALA A 107 -0.81 10.98 -31.86
N VAL A 108 -0.32 10.15 -30.93
CA VAL A 108 -0.91 8.85 -30.58
C VAL A 108 -1.47 8.80 -29.16
N LEU A 109 -0.87 9.52 -28.20
CA LEU A 109 -1.34 9.60 -26.82
C LEU A 109 -2.02 10.94 -26.56
N HIS A 110 -2.79 10.98 -25.48
CA HIS A 110 -3.36 12.20 -24.94
C HIS A 110 -2.56 12.61 -23.71
N GLU A 111 -2.00 13.82 -23.74
CA GLU A 111 -1.23 14.38 -22.65
C GLU A 111 -2.06 15.43 -21.89
N ASP A 112 -2.22 15.23 -20.57
CA ASP A 112 -2.86 16.22 -19.69
C ASP A 112 -1.88 17.37 -19.36
N ALA A 113 -0.57 17.09 -19.38
CA ALA A 113 0.49 18.08 -19.25
C ALA A 113 1.71 17.72 -20.11
N ALA A 114 2.31 18.73 -20.74
CA ALA A 114 3.57 18.63 -21.47
C ALA A 114 4.65 19.47 -20.80
N ILE A 115 5.84 18.89 -20.60
CA ILE A 115 6.98 19.55 -19.96
C ILE A 115 7.69 20.46 -20.97
N THR A 116 8.01 21.68 -20.54
CA THR A 116 8.95 22.55 -21.26
C THR A 116 10.32 22.45 -20.60
N LEU A 117 11.39 22.18 -21.35
CA LEU A 117 12.73 22.10 -20.78
C LEU A 117 13.21 23.49 -20.34
N GLU A 118 13.73 23.55 -19.12
CA GLU A 118 14.30 24.73 -18.48
C GLU A 118 15.83 24.72 -18.62
N ALA A 119 16.40 25.90 -18.84
CA ALA A 119 17.85 26.06 -18.92
C ALA A 119 18.55 25.54 -17.64
N PRO A 120 19.73 24.90 -17.76
CA PRO A 120 20.56 24.80 -18.96
C PRO A 120 20.25 23.60 -19.87
N VAL A 121 19.19 22.84 -19.59
CA VAL A 121 18.86 21.64 -20.36
C VAL A 121 18.03 22.02 -21.58
N THR A 122 18.50 21.63 -22.77
CA THR A 122 17.82 21.91 -24.05
C THR A 122 17.33 20.66 -24.75
N GLU A 123 17.77 19.49 -24.30
CA GLU A 123 17.47 18.19 -24.91
C GLU A 123 17.62 17.09 -23.86
N LEU A 124 16.89 15.99 -24.04
CA LEU A 124 17.05 14.74 -23.30
C LEU A 124 17.26 13.60 -24.30
N ALA A 125 18.50 13.29 -24.68
CA ALA A 125 18.74 12.17 -25.61
C ALA A 125 18.64 10.80 -24.92
N ASN A 126 19.08 10.72 -23.67
CA ASN A 126 18.99 9.53 -22.81
C ASN A 126 19.09 9.95 -21.35
N GLY A 127 18.07 10.66 -20.89
CA GLY A 127 17.98 11.20 -19.55
C GLY A 127 17.40 10.21 -18.54
N SER A 128 17.00 10.78 -17.41
CA SER A 128 16.24 10.06 -16.37
C SER A 128 15.10 10.94 -15.88
N GLY A 129 14.13 10.33 -15.23
CA GLY A 129 13.03 11.04 -14.62
C GLY A 129 12.58 10.39 -13.33
N ARG A 130 11.75 11.11 -12.59
CA ARG A 130 11.07 10.60 -11.40
C ARG A 130 9.64 11.07 -11.34
N VAL A 131 8.75 10.16 -10.99
CA VAL A 131 7.38 10.48 -10.62
C VAL A 131 7.38 10.89 -9.15
N VAL A 132 6.78 12.04 -8.86
CA VAL A 132 6.60 12.56 -7.51
C VAL A 132 5.13 12.80 -7.25
N ALA A 133 4.67 12.57 -6.02
CA ALA A 133 3.27 12.77 -5.67
C ALA A 133 3.06 13.05 -4.18
N THR A 134 1.93 13.65 -3.82
CA THR A 134 1.57 13.83 -2.40
C THR A 134 1.19 12.52 -1.69
N ASP A 135 0.90 11.46 -2.45
CA ASP A 135 0.67 10.09 -1.97
C ASP A 135 1.35 9.08 -2.91
N ILE A 136 2.00 8.06 -2.35
CA ILE A 136 2.77 7.06 -3.11
C ILE A 136 1.90 6.01 -3.81
N ARG A 137 0.60 5.93 -3.50
CA ARG A 137 -0.33 4.95 -4.07
C ARG A 137 -0.72 5.33 -5.49
N LEU A 138 0.23 5.21 -6.41
CA LEU A 138 0.02 5.38 -7.84
C LEU A 138 0.38 4.10 -8.59
N ALA A 139 -0.37 3.83 -9.66
CA ALA A 139 0.04 2.87 -10.69
C ALA A 139 0.42 3.64 -11.95
N CYS A 140 1.71 3.63 -12.29
CA CYS A 140 2.26 4.32 -13.44
C CYS A 140 2.82 3.35 -14.50
N ASN A 141 2.74 3.75 -15.76
CA ASN A 141 3.46 3.18 -16.89
C ASN A 141 4.20 4.30 -17.64
N ALA A 142 5.34 3.99 -18.23
CA ALA A 142 6.14 4.96 -18.97
C ALA A 142 6.43 4.44 -20.38
N PHE A 143 6.41 5.32 -21.36
CA PHE A 143 6.64 4.99 -22.76
C PHE A 143 7.54 6.03 -23.41
N THR A 144 8.38 5.61 -24.36
CA THR A 144 8.90 6.50 -25.39
C THR A 144 8.05 6.37 -26.64
N VAL A 145 7.72 7.50 -27.23
CA VAL A 145 6.68 7.64 -28.23
C VAL A 145 7.19 8.54 -29.34
N ASP A 146 7.05 8.11 -30.58
CA ASP A 146 7.19 9.02 -31.71
C ASP A 146 6.04 10.03 -31.74
N SER A 147 6.40 11.30 -31.87
CA SER A 147 5.46 12.41 -31.84
C SER A 147 4.75 12.65 -33.17
N LEU A 148 5.27 12.11 -34.28
CA LEU A 148 4.80 12.45 -35.63
C LEU A 148 3.72 11.53 -36.17
N HIS A 149 3.73 10.24 -35.81
CA HIS A 149 2.84 9.24 -36.40
C HIS A 149 1.70 8.84 -35.45
N THR A 150 0.58 8.39 -36.03
CA THR A 150 -0.62 7.96 -35.30
C THR A 150 -1.05 6.56 -35.73
N VAL A 151 -1.86 5.89 -34.91
CA VAL A 151 -2.42 4.58 -35.26
C VAL A 151 -3.48 4.77 -36.33
N GLU A 152 -3.19 4.31 -37.54
CA GLU A 152 -4.12 4.36 -38.66
C GLU A 152 -4.42 2.95 -39.19
N SER A 153 -5.68 2.74 -39.61
CA SER A 153 -6.06 1.50 -40.27
C SER A 153 -5.27 1.35 -41.58
N PRO A 154 -4.65 0.19 -41.84
CA PRO A 154 -3.94 -0.05 -43.10
C PRO A 154 -4.84 0.09 -44.35
N GLY A 155 -6.16 -0.09 -44.21
CA GLY A 155 -7.11 0.12 -45.30
C GLY A 155 -7.38 1.59 -45.63
N LYS A 156 -7.08 2.50 -44.69
CA LYS A 156 -7.21 3.95 -44.88
C LYS A 156 -5.92 4.58 -45.41
N CYS A 157 -4.77 4.15 -44.89
CA CYS A 157 -3.47 4.57 -45.41
C CYS A 157 -2.48 3.38 -45.42
N PRO A 158 -2.31 2.71 -46.57
CA PRO A 158 -1.40 1.57 -46.69
C PRO A 158 0.10 1.93 -46.55
N THR A 159 0.45 3.20 -46.73
CA THR A 159 1.84 3.69 -46.73
C THR A 159 2.22 4.46 -45.46
N CYS A 160 1.27 4.68 -44.55
CA CYS A 160 1.53 5.39 -43.32
C CYS A 160 2.39 4.52 -42.40
N GLN A 161 3.46 5.10 -41.85
CA GLN A 161 4.27 4.41 -40.87
C GLN A 161 3.48 4.30 -39.56
N PRO A 162 3.41 3.11 -38.93
CA PRO A 162 2.82 3.00 -37.61
C PRO A 162 3.69 3.76 -36.59
N PRO A 163 3.09 4.31 -35.54
CA PRO A 163 3.86 4.98 -34.50
C PRO A 163 4.80 3.98 -33.83
N THR A 164 6.01 4.44 -33.51
CA THR A 164 6.91 3.69 -32.64
C THR A 164 6.57 4.01 -31.19
N LEU A 165 6.25 2.95 -30.44
CA LEU A 165 5.97 3.01 -29.01
C LEU A 165 6.82 1.94 -28.31
N ALA A 166 7.59 2.33 -27.30
CA ALA A 166 8.36 1.40 -26.50
C ALA A 166 8.13 1.65 -25.00
N ASN A 167 7.90 0.60 -24.23
CA ASN A 167 7.78 0.71 -22.78
C ASN A 167 9.13 1.04 -22.15
N LEU A 168 9.15 2.04 -21.28
CA LEU A 168 10.25 2.29 -20.36
C LEU A 168 10.04 1.52 -19.06
N GLY A 169 11.14 1.04 -18.49
CA GLY A 169 11.14 0.45 -17.16
C GLY A 169 10.82 1.50 -16.09
N LEU A 170 10.06 1.10 -15.07
CA LEU A 170 9.77 1.91 -13.89
C LEU A 170 10.27 1.20 -12.64
N SER A 171 11.07 1.91 -11.85
CA SER A 171 11.56 1.42 -10.56
C SER A 171 10.81 2.13 -9.43
N TYR A 172 9.81 1.48 -8.85
CA TYR A 172 9.06 2.02 -7.70
C TYR A 172 9.95 2.08 -6.45
N ILE A 173 9.93 3.22 -5.75
CA ILE A 173 10.69 3.42 -4.51
C ILE A 173 10.04 2.67 -3.33
N ALA A 174 8.72 2.52 -3.36
CA ALA A 174 7.93 1.73 -2.43
C ALA A 174 6.77 1.05 -3.17
N SER A 175 6.31 -0.10 -2.68
CA SER A 175 5.15 -0.78 -3.26
C SER A 175 3.92 0.14 -3.18
N PRO A 176 3.23 0.42 -4.31
CA PRO A 176 2.03 1.25 -4.30
C PRO A 176 0.81 0.54 -3.70
N LEU A 177 0.88 -0.79 -3.59
CA LEU A 177 -0.11 -1.61 -2.91
C LEU A 177 0.29 -1.83 -1.45
N PRO A 178 -0.67 -1.90 -0.51
CA PRO A 178 -0.40 -2.37 0.84
C PRO A 178 0.30 -3.73 0.74
N PRO A 179 1.32 -4.01 1.57
CA PRO A 179 1.93 -5.33 1.61
C PRO A 179 0.82 -6.38 1.83
N PRO A 180 0.92 -7.57 1.24
CA PRO A 180 -0.07 -8.62 1.49
C PRO A 180 -0.19 -8.87 3.00
N PRO A 181 -1.39 -9.22 3.50
CA PRO A 181 -1.56 -9.61 4.89
C PRO A 181 -0.51 -10.65 5.30
N ALA A 182 0.21 -10.41 6.40
CA ALA A 182 1.15 -11.39 6.92
C ALA A 182 0.38 -12.62 7.40
N PRO A 183 0.79 -13.85 7.01
CA PRO A 183 0.06 -15.06 7.39
C PRO A 183 0.04 -15.25 8.91
N CYS A 184 -0.93 -16.02 9.41
CA CYS A 184 -0.92 -16.46 10.80
C CYS A 184 0.42 -17.14 11.14
N PRO A 185 1.11 -16.72 12.22
CA PRO A 185 2.34 -17.36 12.66
C PRO A 185 2.07 -18.82 13.08
N ALA A 186 3.09 -19.67 13.01
CA ALA A 186 2.96 -21.09 13.42
C ALA A 186 2.65 -21.25 14.91
N THR A 187 3.02 -20.26 15.74
CA THR A 187 2.72 -20.20 17.17
C THR A 187 1.93 -18.93 17.49
N PRO A 188 1.06 -18.95 18.52
CA PRO A 188 0.33 -17.76 18.92
C PRO A 188 1.26 -16.60 19.29
N LEU A 189 0.88 -15.40 18.89
CA LEU A 189 1.56 -14.16 19.25
C LEU A 189 1.61 -13.97 20.77
N ALA A 190 2.72 -13.44 21.27
CA ALA A 190 2.85 -13.07 22.67
C ALA A 190 2.17 -11.73 22.96
N ALA A 191 1.83 -11.48 24.23
CA ALA A 191 1.38 -10.18 24.73
C ALA A 191 0.12 -9.56 24.09
N CYS A 192 -0.74 -10.37 23.45
CA CYS A 192 -2.04 -9.88 22.98
C CYS A 192 -2.95 -9.45 24.12
N ARG A 193 -3.79 -8.43 23.87
CA ARG A 193 -4.76 -7.91 24.82
C ARG A 193 -5.84 -8.96 25.10
N LYS A 194 -6.02 -9.33 26.36
CA LYS A 194 -7.01 -10.32 26.82
C LYS A 194 -8.26 -9.64 27.38
N PRO A 195 -9.41 -10.34 27.46
CA PRO A 195 -10.57 -9.83 28.19
C PRO A 195 -10.20 -9.62 29.66
N ALA A 196 -10.81 -8.61 30.31
CA ALA A 196 -10.49 -8.26 31.69
C ALA A 196 -11.13 -9.20 32.72
N ALA A 197 -12.04 -10.08 32.31
CA ALA A 197 -12.71 -11.04 33.18
C ALA A 197 -13.15 -12.30 32.40
N PRO A 198 -13.40 -13.42 33.11
CA PRO A 198 -13.92 -14.64 32.52
C PRO A 198 -15.23 -14.45 31.76
N GLY A 199 -15.39 -15.21 30.67
CA GLY A 199 -16.59 -15.25 29.85
C GLY A 199 -16.91 -13.99 29.07
N ARG A 200 -15.95 -13.07 28.98
CA ARG A 200 -16.06 -11.81 28.24
C ARG A 200 -15.74 -11.94 26.75
N ALA A 201 -15.27 -13.10 26.31
CA ALA A 201 -15.30 -13.49 24.90
C ALA A 201 -16.13 -14.77 24.68
N LEU A 202 -16.77 -14.86 23.52
CA LEU A 202 -17.54 -16.00 23.05
C LEU A 202 -17.00 -16.42 21.69
N LEU A 203 -16.60 -17.69 21.58
CA LEU A 203 -16.32 -18.34 20.31
C LEU A 203 -17.45 -19.33 19.98
N LEU A 204 -17.94 -19.26 18.76
CA LEU A 204 -18.86 -20.23 18.17
C LEU A 204 -18.36 -20.59 16.77
N LEU A 205 -18.11 -21.87 16.56
CA LEU A 205 -17.82 -22.46 15.26
C LEU A 205 -18.93 -23.46 14.92
N LYS A 206 -19.31 -23.49 13.65
CA LYS A 206 -20.18 -24.50 13.07
C LYS A 206 -19.48 -25.01 11.82
N ASP A 207 -19.32 -26.33 11.78
CA ASP A 207 -18.80 -27.09 10.66
C ASP A 207 -19.96 -27.95 10.17
N ARG A 208 -20.40 -27.72 8.94
CA ARG A 208 -21.63 -28.30 8.39
C ARG A 208 -21.44 -28.64 6.92
N THR A 209 -21.93 -29.81 6.54
CA THR A 209 -22.06 -30.17 5.13
C THR A 209 -23.41 -29.69 4.58
N PRO A 210 -23.44 -28.97 3.45
CA PRO A 210 -22.30 -28.44 2.68
C PRO A 210 -21.65 -27.21 3.32
N ASP A 211 -20.36 -26.97 3.04
CA ASP A 211 -19.52 -25.90 3.64
C ASP A 211 -20.08 -24.48 3.47
N THR A 212 -21.05 -24.29 2.56
CA THR A 212 -21.81 -23.03 2.47
C THR A 212 -22.57 -22.69 3.77
N LEU A 213 -22.75 -23.68 4.66
CA LEU A 213 -23.39 -23.56 5.96
C LEU A 213 -22.42 -23.37 7.12
N ASP A 214 -21.11 -23.33 6.85
CA ASP A 214 -20.09 -23.07 7.86
C ASP A 214 -20.22 -21.67 8.43
N ALA A 215 -19.89 -21.54 9.71
CA ALA A 215 -19.98 -20.27 10.39
C ALA A 215 -18.97 -20.13 11.53
N LEU A 216 -18.35 -18.96 11.57
CA LEU A 216 -17.53 -18.46 12.65
C LEU A 216 -18.22 -17.23 13.25
N LEU A 217 -18.32 -17.20 14.57
CA LEU A 217 -18.65 -16.02 15.34
C LEU A 217 -17.68 -15.91 16.51
N TRP A 218 -16.93 -14.82 16.53
CA TRP A 218 -16.11 -14.44 17.66
C TRP A 218 -16.54 -13.08 18.20
N LYS A 219 -16.97 -13.05 19.46
CA LYS A 219 -17.24 -11.82 20.20
C LYS A 219 -16.16 -11.69 21.25
N TRP A 220 -15.55 -10.52 21.36
CA TRP A 220 -14.56 -10.20 22.37
C TRP A 220 -14.94 -8.85 22.98
N ALA A 221 -15.01 -8.76 24.29
CA ALA A 221 -15.41 -7.52 24.95
C ALA A 221 -14.63 -7.29 26.24
N GLY A 222 -14.46 -6.02 26.58
CA GLY A 222 -14.00 -5.58 27.88
C GLY A 222 -12.63 -6.07 28.30
N GLY A 223 -11.62 -5.91 27.43
CA GLY A 223 -10.21 -6.00 27.81
C GLY A 223 -9.60 -4.64 28.17
N ALA A 224 -8.28 -4.56 28.06
CA ALA A 224 -7.51 -3.32 28.24
C ALA A 224 -8.04 -2.18 27.36
N ALA A 225 -7.75 -0.93 27.74
CA ALA A 225 -8.13 0.24 26.95
C ALA A 225 -7.64 0.07 25.50
N THR A 226 -8.52 0.37 24.55
CA THR A 226 -8.22 0.31 23.11
C THR A 226 -8.69 1.59 22.46
N THR A 227 -7.77 2.39 21.95
CA THR A 227 -8.04 3.60 21.20
C THR A 227 -8.35 3.27 19.73
N LYS A 228 -8.88 4.22 18.98
CA LYS A 228 -9.04 4.05 17.52
C LYS A 228 -7.69 3.84 16.84
N ALA A 229 -6.62 4.50 17.30
CA ALA A 229 -5.28 4.40 16.73
C ALA A 229 -4.65 3.00 16.90
N ASP A 230 -5.02 2.27 17.95
CA ASP A 230 -4.56 0.89 18.16
C ASP A 230 -4.97 -0.06 17.01
N PHE A 231 -6.08 0.24 16.34
CA PHE A 231 -6.56 -0.51 15.18
C PHE A 231 -5.78 -0.21 13.89
N GLY A 232 -4.83 0.72 13.91
CA GLY A 232 -4.19 1.23 12.71
C GLY A 232 -5.16 1.91 11.76
N ASP A 233 -4.84 1.86 10.48
CA ASP A 233 -5.64 2.39 9.39
C ASP A 233 -6.04 1.29 8.38
N PRO A 234 -7.10 0.51 8.66
CA PRO A 234 -7.53 -0.53 7.75
C PRO A 234 -8.23 0.00 6.50
N VAL A 235 -8.55 1.29 6.40
CA VAL A 235 -9.07 1.85 5.14
C VAL A 235 -7.96 2.07 4.11
N ALA A 236 -6.69 2.01 4.52
CA ALA A 236 -5.55 2.26 3.64
C ALA A 236 -4.41 1.24 3.77
N THR A 237 -3.92 0.97 4.97
CA THR A 237 -2.59 0.36 5.16
C THR A 237 -2.56 -0.84 6.10
N THR A 238 -3.55 -0.98 6.98
CA THR A 238 -3.52 -1.98 8.06
C THR A 238 -4.33 -3.21 7.71
N ASN A 239 -3.65 -4.29 7.37
CA ASN A 239 -4.26 -5.61 7.21
C ASN A 239 -4.63 -6.21 8.56
N TYR A 240 -5.65 -7.06 8.56
CA TYR A 240 -6.11 -7.82 9.71
C TYR A 240 -5.99 -9.31 9.43
N GLN A 241 -5.54 -10.06 10.44
CA GLN A 241 -5.45 -11.52 10.38
C GLN A 241 -6.13 -12.11 11.63
N LEU A 242 -7.10 -12.99 11.42
CA LEU A 242 -7.70 -13.81 12.46
C LEU A 242 -7.07 -15.21 12.44
N CYS A 243 -6.50 -15.60 13.58
CA CYS A 243 -5.87 -16.90 13.77
C CYS A 243 -6.58 -17.67 14.89
N LEU A 244 -6.86 -18.94 14.67
CA LEU A 244 -7.36 -19.86 15.68
C LEU A 244 -6.37 -21.01 15.83
N TYR A 245 -5.94 -21.24 17.06
CA TYR A 245 -5.05 -22.34 17.42
C TYR A 245 -5.76 -23.27 18.40
N ASP A 246 -5.44 -24.54 18.33
CA ASP A 246 -5.81 -25.53 19.32
C ASP A 246 -4.62 -26.40 19.74
N GLN A 247 -4.86 -27.29 20.69
CA GLN A 247 -3.85 -28.09 21.37
C GLN A 247 -3.95 -29.57 21.00
N SER A 248 -4.25 -29.87 19.74
CA SER A 248 -4.30 -31.25 19.24
C SER A 248 -2.92 -31.90 19.06
N GLY A 249 -1.85 -31.11 19.01
CA GLY A 249 -0.46 -31.57 18.83
C GLY A 249 0.46 -31.23 19.99
N ALA A 250 1.75 -31.61 19.87
CA ALA A 250 2.78 -31.25 20.86
C ALA A 250 3.04 -29.74 20.94
N THR A 251 2.77 -29.02 19.85
CA THR A 251 2.77 -27.56 19.76
C THR A 251 1.36 -27.07 19.39
N PRO A 252 1.03 -25.79 19.67
CA PRO A 252 -0.23 -25.22 19.20
C PRO A 252 -0.38 -25.43 17.68
N THR A 253 -1.52 -25.97 17.26
CA THR A 253 -1.82 -26.27 15.86
C THR A 253 -2.73 -25.17 15.32
N LEU A 254 -2.38 -24.58 14.17
CA LEU A 254 -3.23 -23.60 13.49
C LEU A 254 -4.43 -24.31 12.86
N ARG A 255 -5.64 -23.89 13.22
CA ARG A 255 -6.91 -24.51 12.78
C ARG A 255 -7.77 -23.62 11.90
N LEU A 256 -7.55 -22.31 11.93
CA LEU A 256 -8.19 -21.36 11.03
C LEU A 256 -7.28 -20.14 10.88
N ALA A 257 -7.11 -19.67 9.65
CA ALA A 257 -6.42 -18.44 9.31
C ALA A 257 -7.25 -17.68 8.29
N SER A 258 -7.76 -16.51 8.67
CA SER A 258 -8.53 -15.69 7.74
C SER A 258 -8.02 -14.25 7.69
N ASN A 259 -7.96 -13.70 6.48
CA ASN A 259 -7.47 -12.36 6.21
C ASN A 259 -8.58 -11.37 5.91
N ALA A 260 -8.39 -10.13 6.36
CA ALA A 260 -9.12 -8.97 5.91
C ALA A 260 -8.10 -7.91 5.43
N PRO A 261 -7.85 -7.83 4.11
CA PRO A 261 -6.90 -6.88 3.53
C PRO A 261 -7.28 -5.43 3.80
N ALA A 262 -6.29 -4.54 3.86
CA ALA A 262 -6.51 -3.11 3.99
C ALA A 262 -7.11 -2.50 2.72
N GLY A 263 -7.94 -1.47 2.88
CA GLY A 263 -8.56 -0.76 1.77
C GLY A 263 -9.47 -1.66 0.94
N GLY A 264 -9.39 -1.50 -0.38
CA GLY A 264 -10.13 -2.32 -1.34
C GLY A 264 -11.61 -1.98 -1.45
N THR A 265 -12.24 -2.58 -2.48
CA THR A 265 -13.67 -2.41 -2.79
C THR A 265 -14.35 -3.77 -2.70
N CYS A 266 -15.36 -3.86 -1.84
CA CYS A 266 -16.19 -5.05 -1.63
C CYS A 266 -17.54 -4.81 -2.32
N GLY A 267 -17.63 -5.26 -3.57
CA GLY A 267 -18.74 -4.93 -4.46
C GLY A 267 -18.67 -3.48 -4.94
N ALA A 268 -19.67 -2.66 -4.59
CA ALA A 268 -19.73 -1.25 -4.98
C ALA A 268 -19.31 -0.27 -3.84
N ARG A 269 -18.79 -0.79 -2.72
CA ARG A 269 -18.45 0.01 -1.53
C ARG A 269 -17.03 -0.31 -1.07
N PRO A 270 -16.35 0.62 -0.39
CA PRO A 270 -15.12 0.29 0.32
C PRO A 270 -15.33 -0.90 1.26
N CYS A 271 -14.40 -1.84 1.31
CA CYS A 271 -14.48 -2.98 2.23
C CYS A 271 -14.47 -2.53 3.69
N TRP A 272 -13.74 -1.45 3.97
CA TRP A 272 -13.60 -0.85 5.29
C TRP A 272 -14.26 0.52 5.37
N THR A 273 -14.95 0.77 6.48
CA THR A 273 -15.51 2.08 6.83
C THR A 273 -15.02 2.52 8.20
N GLY A 274 -14.49 3.73 8.27
CA GLY A 274 -14.12 4.39 9.53
C GLY A 274 -15.35 4.86 10.30
N THR A 275 -15.32 4.69 11.62
CA THR A 275 -16.29 5.25 12.56
C THR A 275 -15.59 6.20 13.53
N THR A 276 -16.34 6.90 14.39
CA THR A 276 -15.78 7.79 15.42
C THR A 276 -14.75 7.08 16.31
N THR A 277 -15.01 5.82 16.67
CA THR A 277 -14.23 5.08 17.67
C THR A 277 -13.57 3.80 17.15
N GLY A 278 -13.55 3.55 15.84
CA GLY A 278 -13.02 2.32 15.28
C GLY A 278 -13.41 2.11 13.82
N PHE A 279 -13.57 0.85 13.40
CA PHE A 279 -13.73 0.47 12.00
C PHE A 279 -14.73 -0.67 11.81
N VAL A 280 -15.33 -0.72 10.62
CA VAL A 280 -16.19 -1.82 10.18
C VAL A 280 -15.67 -2.35 8.85
N TYR A 281 -15.38 -3.65 8.80
CA TYR A 281 -15.19 -4.42 7.57
C TYR A 281 -16.50 -5.11 7.20
N ALA A 282 -16.87 -5.06 5.93
CA ALA A 282 -17.98 -5.83 5.40
C ALA A 282 -17.65 -6.32 3.99
N ASP A 283 -17.59 -7.63 3.83
CA ASP A 283 -17.40 -8.26 2.53
C ASP A 283 -18.51 -9.29 2.24
N PRO A 284 -19.45 -8.95 1.34
CA PRO A 284 -20.47 -9.89 0.88
C PRO A 284 -19.91 -11.05 0.05
N ALA A 285 -18.75 -10.87 -0.61
CA ALA A 285 -18.13 -11.88 -1.46
C ALA A 285 -17.40 -12.98 -0.67
N LEU A 286 -17.12 -12.73 0.62
CA LEU A 286 -16.45 -13.66 1.53
C LEU A 286 -15.04 -14.04 1.04
N THR A 287 -14.34 -13.12 0.40
CA THR A 287 -12.98 -13.31 -0.10
C THR A 287 -11.96 -12.56 0.77
N PRO A 288 -10.71 -13.04 0.85
CA PRO A 288 -10.25 -14.33 0.35
C PRO A 288 -10.72 -15.51 1.22
N ASP A 289 -10.87 -15.31 2.54
CA ASP A 289 -10.91 -16.41 3.52
C ASP A 289 -12.19 -16.44 4.38
N GLY A 290 -13.34 -16.14 3.78
CA GLY A 290 -14.65 -16.36 4.40
C GLY A 290 -15.06 -15.33 5.46
N LEU A 291 -14.26 -14.30 5.73
CA LEU A 291 -14.63 -13.22 6.66
C LEU A 291 -15.73 -12.34 6.06
N ALA A 292 -16.86 -12.27 6.74
CA ALA A 292 -18.02 -11.48 6.32
C ALA A 292 -18.07 -10.11 7.01
N THR A 293 -17.62 -10.04 8.27
CA THR A 293 -17.70 -8.82 9.06
C THR A 293 -16.62 -8.76 10.13
N ILE A 294 -15.98 -7.61 10.26
CA ILE A 294 -15.21 -7.22 11.45
C ILE A 294 -15.80 -5.91 11.95
N SER A 295 -16.22 -5.85 13.21
CA SER A 295 -16.53 -4.59 13.88
C SER A 295 -15.56 -4.41 15.03
N ALA A 296 -14.68 -3.44 14.90
CA ALA A 296 -13.68 -3.08 15.88
C ALA A 296 -14.07 -1.74 16.51
N ARG A 297 -14.37 -1.75 17.81
CA ARG A 297 -14.76 -0.55 18.56
C ARG A 297 -13.83 -0.34 19.74
N GLY A 298 -13.13 0.78 19.69
CA GLY A 298 -12.27 1.26 20.74
C GLY A 298 -13.09 1.92 21.83
N ALA A 299 -12.60 1.81 23.06
CA ALA A 299 -13.15 2.46 24.23
C ALA A 299 -12.11 2.44 25.36
N SER A 300 -12.46 3.09 26.48
CA SER A 300 -11.75 2.94 27.75
C SER A 300 -11.69 1.47 28.20
N ALA A 301 -10.82 1.20 29.18
CA ALA A 301 -10.64 -0.13 29.75
C ALA A 301 -12.00 -0.74 30.16
N GLY A 302 -12.22 -2.01 29.80
CA GLY A 302 -13.47 -2.73 30.09
C GLY A 302 -14.61 -2.51 29.09
N ALA A 303 -14.48 -1.55 28.15
CA ALA A 303 -15.55 -1.21 27.21
C ALA A 303 -15.24 -1.51 25.74
N ALA A 304 -13.99 -1.82 25.38
CA ALA A 304 -13.61 -2.16 24.00
C ALA A 304 -14.34 -3.43 23.51
N LYS A 305 -14.69 -3.49 22.22
CA LYS A 305 -15.44 -4.61 21.64
C LYS A 305 -14.93 -4.98 20.26
N LEU A 306 -14.81 -6.28 20.01
CA LEU A 306 -14.62 -6.86 18.69
C LEU A 306 -15.77 -7.83 18.39
N LEU A 307 -16.27 -7.78 17.17
CA LEU A 307 -17.21 -8.75 16.61
C LEU A 307 -16.66 -9.19 15.26
N ILE A 308 -16.31 -10.46 15.14
CA ILE A 308 -15.85 -11.08 13.90
C ILE A 308 -16.87 -12.14 13.49
N LYS A 309 -17.27 -12.11 12.23
CA LYS A 309 -18.10 -13.12 11.59
C LYS A 309 -17.41 -13.65 10.35
N GLY A 310 -17.34 -14.96 10.22
CA GLY A 310 -16.97 -15.65 8.99
C GLY A 310 -18.03 -16.68 8.64
N LYS A 311 -18.13 -17.05 7.36
CA LYS A 311 -19.09 -18.06 6.90
C LYS A 311 -18.74 -18.60 5.51
N GLY A 312 -19.36 -19.73 5.18
CA GLY A 312 -19.38 -20.30 3.84
C GLY A 312 -18.08 -20.98 3.44
N THR A 313 -18.05 -21.48 2.19
CA THR A 313 -16.99 -22.34 1.64
C THR A 313 -15.58 -21.73 1.69
N ASN A 314 -15.47 -20.40 1.62
CA ASN A 314 -14.16 -19.74 1.70
C ASN A 314 -13.61 -19.66 3.14
N LEU A 315 -14.41 -19.99 4.16
CA LEU A 315 -13.95 -20.01 5.54
C LEU A 315 -13.04 -21.24 5.73
N PRO A 316 -11.74 -21.07 6.02
CA PRO A 316 -10.81 -22.19 6.13
C PRO A 316 -10.90 -22.82 7.53
N LEU A 317 -12.07 -23.35 7.87
CA LEU A 317 -12.30 -24.05 9.13
C LEU A 317 -11.82 -25.50 9.00
N SER A 318 -10.69 -25.83 9.62
CA SER A 318 -10.15 -27.19 9.57
C SER A 318 -10.78 -28.11 10.62
N GLY A 319 -12.01 -28.57 10.36
CA GLY A 319 -12.66 -29.68 11.07
C GLY A 319 -12.92 -29.46 12.57
N LEU A 320 -13.98 -30.06 13.10
CA LEU A 320 -14.22 -30.16 14.54
C LEU A 320 -14.22 -31.64 14.99
N PRO A 321 -14.00 -31.98 16.28
CA PRO A 321 -13.76 -31.11 17.44
C PRO A 321 -12.35 -30.49 17.50
N LEU A 322 -12.16 -29.55 18.44
CA LEU A 322 -10.86 -28.91 18.75
C LEU A 322 -10.28 -29.44 20.07
N GLY A 323 -8.95 -29.46 20.21
CA GLY A 323 -8.25 -29.77 21.46
C GLY A 323 -8.07 -28.51 22.34
N PRO A 324 -8.70 -28.40 23.53
CA PRO A 324 -8.46 -27.26 24.41
C PRO A 324 -7.03 -27.27 25.01
N PRO A 325 -6.45 -26.10 25.38
CA PRO A 325 -7.03 -24.76 25.23
C PRO A 325 -7.07 -24.30 23.78
N VAL A 326 -8.24 -23.78 23.36
CA VAL A 326 -8.37 -23.10 22.07
C VAL A 326 -8.01 -21.64 22.26
N ARG A 327 -7.26 -21.05 21.32
CA ARG A 327 -6.81 -19.66 21.37
C ARG A 327 -7.18 -18.95 20.09
N VAL A 328 -7.86 -17.82 20.21
CA VAL A 328 -8.21 -16.97 19.05
C VAL A 328 -7.45 -15.67 19.18
N GLN A 329 -6.77 -15.27 18.12
CA GLN A 329 -6.05 -14.01 18.02
C GLN A 329 -6.52 -13.22 16.80
N LEU A 330 -6.73 -11.92 16.98
CA LEU A 330 -6.82 -10.96 15.88
C LEU A 330 -5.62 -10.04 15.97
N SER A 331 -4.78 -10.04 14.94
CA SER A 331 -3.68 -9.09 14.81
C SER A 331 -4.04 -8.00 13.82
N ALA A 332 -3.70 -6.77 14.18
CA ALA A 332 -3.62 -5.67 13.25
C ALA A 332 -2.16 -5.51 12.80
N GLY A 333 -1.93 -5.13 11.54
CA GLY A 333 -0.59 -4.82 11.03
C GLY A 333 0.17 -3.72 11.80
N SER A 334 -0.50 -3.02 12.72
CA SER A 334 0.09 -2.04 13.65
C SER A 334 0.92 -2.66 14.79
N GLY A 335 0.97 -3.99 14.91
CA GLY A 335 1.65 -4.71 15.99
C GLY A 335 0.79 -4.90 17.25
N VAL A 336 -0.45 -4.39 17.25
CA VAL A 336 -1.42 -4.64 18.31
C VAL A 336 -2.23 -5.91 17.97
N CYS A 337 -2.46 -6.76 18.97
CA CYS A 337 -3.33 -7.93 18.83
C CYS A 337 -4.26 -8.11 20.04
N TRP A 338 -5.37 -8.79 19.79
CA TRP A 338 -6.38 -9.16 20.79
C TRP A 338 -6.54 -10.67 20.83
N GLU A 339 -6.66 -11.22 22.02
CA GLU A 339 -6.71 -12.66 22.25
C GLU A 339 -7.85 -13.05 23.18
N ALA A 340 -8.39 -14.26 23.00
CA ALA A 340 -9.08 -14.99 24.05
C ALA A 340 -8.66 -16.47 24.08
N VAL A 341 -8.63 -17.05 25.29
CA VAL A 341 -8.30 -18.46 25.55
C VAL A 341 -9.56 -19.17 26.05
N TYR A 342 -9.74 -20.42 25.63
CA TYR A 342 -10.90 -21.24 25.94
C TYR A 342 -10.46 -22.63 26.38
N THR A 343 -10.34 -22.82 27.70
CA THR A 343 -9.98 -24.13 28.28
C THR A 343 -11.17 -25.06 28.42
N THR A 344 -12.37 -24.51 28.68
CA THR A 344 -13.56 -25.30 29.03
C THR A 344 -14.70 -25.05 28.02
N PRO A 345 -14.79 -25.86 26.93
CA PRO A 345 -15.85 -25.69 25.95
C PRO A 345 -17.22 -26.08 26.52
N LEU A 346 -18.24 -25.28 26.19
CA LEU A 346 -19.66 -25.58 26.45
C LEU A 346 -20.19 -26.64 25.47
N THR A 347 -19.59 -26.73 24.29
CA THR A 347 -19.89 -27.74 23.28
C THR A 347 -18.63 -27.95 22.45
N ASN A 348 -18.26 -29.21 22.21
CA ASN A 348 -17.13 -29.57 21.36
C ASN A 348 -17.40 -30.93 20.73
N ASN A 349 -17.87 -30.93 19.48
CA ASN A 349 -18.15 -32.14 18.70
C ASN A 349 -17.91 -31.86 17.21
N ALA A 350 -18.10 -32.88 16.36
CA ALA A 350 -17.81 -32.83 14.93
C ALA A 350 -18.51 -31.70 14.15
N GLY A 351 -19.65 -31.16 14.63
CA GLY A 351 -20.37 -30.10 13.92
C GLY A 351 -20.39 -28.74 14.62
N LYS A 352 -19.84 -28.65 15.84
CA LYS A 352 -19.97 -27.43 16.65
C LYS A 352 -18.93 -27.33 17.77
N PHE A 353 -18.30 -26.16 17.84
CA PHE A 353 -17.54 -25.71 19.00
C PHE A 353 -18.19 -24.47 19.58
N LYS A 354 -18.37 -24.41 20.90
CA LYS A 354 -18.85 -23.22 21.60
C LYS A 354 -18.14 -23.11 22.94
N ALA A 355 -17.53 -21.96 23.20
CA ALA A 355 -16.87 -21.69 24.48
C ALA A 355 -16.97 -20.23 24.87
N LYS A 356 -16.97 -19.98 26.17
CA LYS A 356 -16.74 -18.68 26.77
C LYS A 356 -15.30 -18.63 27.26
N SER A 357 -14.65 -17.47 27.15
CA SER A 357 -13.24 -17.36 27.52
C SER A 357 -13.03 -17.66 29.00
N ASP A 358 -11.81 -18.09 29.31
CA ASP A 358 -11.28 -18.07 30.67
C ASP A 358 -11.28 -16.65 31.25
#